data_AF-A0A6B3IFZ5-F1
#
_entry.id   AF-A0A6B3IFZ5-F1
#
_cell.length_a   1.000
_cell.length_b   1.000
_cell.length_c   1.000
_cell.angle_alpha   90.00
_cell.angle_beta   90.00
_cell.angle_gamma   90.00
#
_symmetry.space_group_name_H-M   'P 1'
#
loop_
_entity.id
_entity.type
_entity.pdbx_description
1 polymer ?
#
loop_
_entity_poly.entity_id
_entity_poly.type
_entity_poly.pdbx_seq_one_letter_code
_entity_poly.pdbx_strand_id
1 'polypeptide(L)' 'PTPTPTPTQPGGTCSAPAWNAATEYGGGSLVSQDGRTWKASWWTKGEKPGTTGEWGVWKDQGAC' A
#
# COMPACT_ATOMS: atom_id res chain seq x y z
N PRO A 1 -1.75 -1.30 -22.01
CA PRO A 1 -2.24 -0.19 -21.16
C PRO A 1 -2.48 -0.68 -19.73
N THR A 2 -1.47 -0.58 -18.87
CA THR A 2 -1.67 -0.86 -17.45
C THR A 2 -2.14 0.45 -16.82
N PRO A 3 -3.38 0.52 -16.29
CA PRO A 3 -3.83 1.72 -15.61
C PRO A 3 -2.95 1.89 -14.38
N THR A 4 -2.18 2.98 -14.32
CA THR A 4 -1.62 3.46 -13.06
C THR A 4 -2.82 3.89 -12.23
N PRO A 5 -3.22 3.17 -11.16
CA PRO A 5 -4.20 3.74 -10.26
C PRO A 5 -3.50 4.91 -9.57
N THR A 6 -3.80 6.13 -10.00
CA THR A 6 -3.53 7.32 -9.19
C THR A 6 -4.39 7.15 -7.94
N PRO A 7 -3.79 6.86 -6.79
CA PRO A 7 -4.58 6.61 -5.61
C PRO A 7 -5.09 7.96 -5.11
N THR A 8 -6.39 8.22 -5.31
CA THR A 8 -7.08 9.41 -4.83
C THR A 8 -6.99 9.41 -3.30
N GLN A 9 -6.24 10.36 -2.76
CA GLN A 9 -5.90 10.51 -1.34
C GLN A 9 -7.05 11.16 -0.56
N PRO A 10 -7.66 10.47 0.43
CA PRO A 10 -8.36 11.13 1.53
C PRO A 10 -7.33 11.38 2.64
N GLY A 11 -7.03 12.65 2.89
CA GLY A 11 -6.07 13.07 3.90
C GLY A 11 -6.40 12.54 5.29
N GLY A 12 -5.53 11.70 5.82
CA GLY A 12 -5.52 11.28 7.21
C GLY A 12 -4.09 10.93 7.57
N THR A 13 -3.36 11.90 8.14
CA THR A 13 -1.97 11.88 8.68
C THR A 13 -0.85 11.30 7.80
N CYS A 14 -1.14 10.41 6.86
CA CYS A 14 -0.20 9.70 6.01
C CYS A 14 -0.16 10.32 4.65
N SER A 15 1.06 10.58 4.19
CA SER A 15 1.31 11.00 2.82
C SER A 15 0.91 9.91 1.81
N ALA A 16 0.85 8.65 2.27
CA ALA A 16 0.42 7.51 1.46
C ALA A 16 -1.12 7.34 1.47
N PRO A 17 -1.71 6.94 0.34
CA PRO A 17 -3.15 6.69 0.20
C PRO A 17 -3.61 5.45 0.98
N ALA A 18 -4.86 5.43 1.44
CA ALA A 18 -5.41 4.24 2.09
C ALA A 18 -5.31 3.00 1.18
N TRP A 19 -4.89 1.87 1.73
CA TRP A 19 -4.80 0.61 0.97
C TRP A 19 -6.18 0.14 0.49
N ASN A 20 -6.24 -0.37 -0.75
CA ASN A 20 -7.46 -0.84 -1.40
C ASN A 20 -7.23 -2.19 -2.10
N ALA A 21 -8.04 -3.19 -1.77
CA ALA A 21 -7.94 -4.54 -2.34
C ALA A 21 -8.24 -4.59 -3.86
N ALA A 22 -9.04 -3.67 -4.37
CA ALA A 22 -9.37 -3.59 -5.80
C ALA A 22 -8.23 -2.98 -6.63
N THR A 23 -7.24 -2.37 -5.98
CA THR A 23 -6.14 -1.66 -6.61
C THR A 23 -4.94 -2.58 -6.81
N GLU A 24 -4.36 -2.47 -8.00
CA GLU A 24 -3.09 -3.12 -8.34
C GLU A 24 -1.95 -2.19 -7.94
N TYR A 25 -1.10 -2.66 -7.04
CA TYR A 25 0.07 -1.94 -6.55
C TYR A 25 1.31 -2.53 -7.18
N GLY A 26 2.14 -1.69 -7.79
CA GLY A 26 3.42 -2.12 -8.34
C GLY A 26 4.48 -2.25 -7.24
N GLY A 27 5.61 -2.86 -7.58
CA GLY A 27 6.80 -2.78 -6.74
C GLY A 27 7.21 -1.32 -6.54
N GLY A 28 7.30 -0.88 -5.29
CA GLY A 28 7.57 0.49 -4.88
C GLY A 28 6.35 1.32 -4.51
N SER A 29 5.12 0.82 -4.71
CA SER A 29 3.90 1.53 -4.31
C SER A 29 3.82 1.72 -2.79
N LEU A 30 3.29 2.86 -2.35
CA LEU A 30 3.09 3.19 -0.94
C LEU A 30 1.59 3.28 -0.64
N VAL A 31 1.19 2.73 0.51
CA VAL A 31 -0.18 2.83 1.02
C VAL A 31 -0.15 3.07 2.53
N SER A 32 -1.24 3.58 3.08
CA SER A 32 -1.47 3.70 4.51
C SER A 32 -2.53 2.69 4.96
N GLN A 33 -2.26 2.00 6.06
CA GLN A 33 -3.21 1.09 6.69
C GLN A 33 -2.92 1.05 8.19
N ASP A 34 -3.98 1.13 9.01
CA ASP A 34 -3.90 1.07 10.48
C ASP A 34 -2.92 2.09 11.10
N GLY A 35 -2.86 3.32 10.55
CA GLY A 35 -1.93 4.36 11.02
C GLY A 35 -0.46 4.04 10.75
N ARG A 36 -0.19 3.22 9.73
CA ARG A 36 1.16 2.86 9.30
C ARG A 36 1.28 2.98 7.80
N THR A 37 2.46 3.37 7.34
CA THR A 37 2.78 3.38 5.91
C THR A 37 3.38 2.04 5.53
N TRP A 38 2.96 1.52 4.39
CA TRP A 38 3.40 0.24 3.85
C TRP A 38 3.90 0.41 2.42
N LYS A 39 5.00 -0.24 2.10
CA LYS A 39 5.63 -0.21 0.78
C LYS A 39 5.57 -1.58 0.12
N ALA A 40 4.94 -1.67 -1.04
CA ALA A 40 4.95 -2.87 -1.86
C ALA A 40 6.38 -3.14 -2.37
N SER A 41 6.88 -4.36 -2.19
CA SER A 41 8.19 -4.78 -2.68
C SER A 41 8.13 -5.22 -4.15
N TRP A 42 6.99 -5.76 -4.59
CA TRP A 42 6.72 -6.16 -5.97
C TRP A 42 5.23 -5.95 -6.31
N TRP A 43 4.84 -6.27 -7.55
CA TRP A 43 3.46 -6.12 -7.99
C TRP A 43 2.51 -7.02 -7.19
N THR A 44 1.42 -6.45 -6.69
CA THR A 44 0.38 -7.17 -5.95
C THR A 44 -1.00 -6.55 -6.16
N LYS A 45 -2.03 -7.34 -5.93
CA LYS A 45 -3.43 -6.94 -5.99
C LYS A 45 -4.22 -7.66 -4.92
N GLY A 46 -4.99 -6.95 -4.11
CA GLY A 46 -5.81 -7.56 -3.07
C GLY A 46 -5.06 -8.07 -1.83
N GLU A 47 -3.73 -8.11 -1.82
CA GLU A 47 -2.94 -8.44 -0.63
C GLU A 47 -3.01 -7.32 0.39
N LYS A 48 -3.46 -7.64 1.61
CA LYS A 48 -3.63 -6.68 2.69
C LYS A 48 -2.30 -6.47 3.46
N PRO A 49 -1.80 -5.23 3.57
CA PRO A 49 -0.63 -4.92 4.40
C PRO A 49 -0.74 -5.44 5.82
N GLY A 50 0.38 -5.91 6.38
CA GLY A 50 0.45 -6.48 7.73
C GLY A 50 -0.09 -7.91 7.88
N THR A 51 -0.72 -8.49 6.86
CA THR A 51 -1.27 -9.85 6.94
C THR A 51 -0.23 -10.93 6.64
N THR A 52 0.65 -10.67 5.66
CA THR A 52 1.69 -11.62 5.22
C THR A 52 3.02 -11.51 5.99
N GLY A 53 3.14 -10.56 6.93
CA GLY A 53 4.32 -10.39 7.78
C GLY A 53 5.57 -9.88 7.03
N GLU A 54 6.76 -10.13 7.58
CA GLU A 54 8.05 -9.62 7.07
C GLU A 54 8.43 -10.14 5.67
N TRP A 55 7.86 -11.29 5.27
CA TRP A 55 8.02 -11.89 3.95
C TRP A 55 6.92 -11.49 2.96
N GLY A 56 5.97 -10.65 3.39
CA GLY A 56 4.86 -10.20 2.58
C GLY A 56 5.25 -9.18 1.52
N VAL A 57 4.32 -8.91 0.60
CA VAL A 57 4.53 -7.86 -0.40
C VAL A 57 4.76 -6.51 0.27
N TRP A 58 4.04 -6.26 1.36
CA TRP A 58 4.02 -4.98 2.05
C TRP A 58 5.08 -4.93 3.15
N LYS A 59 6.05 -4.05 2.98
CA LYS A 59 7.00 -3.70 4.05
C LYS A 59 6.47 -2.53 4.86
N ASP A 60 6.42 -2.71 6.17
CA ASP A 60 6.17 -1.63 7.11
C ASP A 60 7.25 -0.54 6.93
N GLN A 61 6.81 0.70 6.77
CA GLN A 61 7.67 1.90 6.72
C GLN A 61 7.59 2.68 8.04
N GLY A 62 6.90 2.14 9.04
CA GLY A 62 6.63 2.78 10.31
C GLY A 62 5.26 3.44 10.37
N ALA A 63 5.00 3.96 11.57
CA ALA A 63 3.79 4.71 11.87
C ALA A 63 3.73 6.01 11.07
N CYS A 64 2.49 6.39 10.83
CA CYS A 64 2.08 7.70 10.41
C CYS A 64 0.86 8.07 11.29
#